data_AF-A0A5J5LZ61-F1
#
_entry.id   AF-A0A5J5LZ61-F1
#
_cell.length_a   1.000
_cell.length_b   1.000
_cell.length_c   1.000
_cell.angle_alpha   90.00
_cell.angle_beta   90.00
_cell.angle_gamma   90.00
#
_symmetry.space_group_name_H-M   'P 1'
#
loop_
_entity.id
_entity.type
_entity.pdbx_description
1 polymer ?
#
loop_
_entity_poly.entity_id
_entity_poly.type
_entity_poly.pdbx_seq_one_letter_code
_entity_poly.pdbx_strand_id
1 'polypeptide(L)'
;MRGNDPKNPIRNKIITEQAARLMYEIITGQAISPESSQEMRYYLNRINMMQDGSWKNIDPDQGQGHFNPIKGFFGEYFANSDPKNIKEFASKAGWTSDSRSEVAYINDGQVAYILAVFTQDATYAQNWQIFPKISELVYQKMQQIHLKYNTP
;
A
#
# COMPACT_ATOMS: atom_id res chain seq x y z
N MET A 1 -21.03 -9.23 6.79
CA MET A 1 -20.50 -9.23 8.17
C MET A 1 -20.48 -10.67 8.67
N ARG A 2 -19.44 -11.14 9.37
CA ARG A 2 -19.51 -12.46 10.05
C ARG A 2 -20.19 -12.28 11.42
N GLY A 3 -21.08 -13.22 11.76
CA GLY A 3 -21.93 -13.18 12.95
C GLY A 3 -23.32 -12.59 12.67
N ASN A 4 -24.34 -13.06 13.40
CA ASN A 4 -25.75 -12.67 13.23
C ASN A 4 -26.14 -11.44 14.07
N ASP A 5 -25.24 -10.91 14.90
CA ASP A 5 -25.50 -9.74 15.73
C ASP A 5 -24.83 -8.49 15.12
N PRO A 6 -25.60 -7.53 14.59
CA PRO A 6 -25.08 -6.27 14.06
C PRO A 6 -24.39 -5.40 15.12
N LYS A 7 -24.72 -5.58 16.42
CA LYS A 7 -24.14 -4.85 17.54
C LYS A 7 -22.82 -5.45 18.01
N ASN A 8 -22.66 -6.76 17.87
CA ASN A 8 -21.42 -7.48 18.23
C ASN A 8 -20.88 -8.30 17.06
N PRO A 9 -20.43 -7.64 16.00
CA PRO A 9 -19.89 -8.34 14.87
C PRO A 9 -18.59 -9.10 15.19
N ILE A 10 -18.43 -10.30 14.62
CA ILE A 10 -17.12 -10.97 14.58
C ILE A 10 -16.29 -10.30 13.48
N ARG A 11 -15.11 -9.79 13.86
CA ARG A 11 -14.19 -9.06 12.98
C ARG A 11 -12.76 -9.53 13.21
N ASN A 12 -12.02 -9.69 12.11
CA ASN A 12 -10.57 -9.68 12.18
C ASN A 12 -10.14 -8.23 12.49
N LYS A 13 -9.26 -8.05 13.47
CA LYS A 13 -8.75 -6.73 13.88
C LYS A 13 -7.23 -6.76 13.83
N ILE A 14 -6.65 -5.75 13.21
CA ILE A 14 -5.21 -5.46 13.21
C ILE A 14 -5.02 -3.95 13.31
N ILE A 15 -3.91 -3.49 13.90
CA ILE A 15 -3.52 -2.08 13.92
C ILE A 15 -2.40 -1.82 12.90
N THR A 16 -2.16 -0.55 12.55
CA THR A 16 -1.15 -0.16 11.55
C THR A 16 0.26 -0.60 11.94
N GLU A 17 0.61 -0.58 13.23
CA GLU A 17 1.89 -1.08 13.74
C GLU A 17 2.09 -2.57 13.44
N GLN A 18 1.08 -3.41 13.68
CA GLN A 18 1.13 -4.84 13.39
C GLN A 18 1.27 -5.11 11.89
N ALA A 19 0.55 -4.34 11.05
CA ALA A 19 0.64 -4.46 9.60
C ALA A 19 2.01 -4.02 9.08
N ALA A 20 2.56 -2.92 9.61
CA ALA A 20 3.89 -2.45 9.25
C ALA A 20 4.98 -3.45 9.67
N ARG A 21 4.86 -4.01 10.88
CA ARG A 21 5.76 -5.06 11.37
C ARG A 21 5.72 -6.31 10.49
N LEU A 22 4.53 -6.78 10.13
CA LEU A 22 4.38 -7.93 9.23
C LEU A 22 4.98 -7.65 7.85
N MET A 23 4.76 -6.46 7.28
CA MET A 23 5.39 -6.06 6.02
C MET A 23 6.92 -6.07 6.14
N TYR A 24 7.49 -5.55 7.23
CA TYR A 24 8.92 -5.61 7.49
C TYR A 24 9.44 -7.05 7.53
N GLU A 25 8.74 -7.94 8.24
CA GLU A 25 9.10 -9.35 8.34
C GLU A 25 9.03 -10.05 6.98
N ILE A 26 8.04 -9.74 6.14
CA ILE A 26 7.96 -10.26 4.77
C ILE A 26 9.17 -9.79 3.94
N ILE A 27 9.46 -8.47 3.96
CA ILE A 27 10.54 -7.89 3.14
C ILE A 27 11.91 -8.44 3.56
N THR A 28 12.10 -8.71 4.85
CA THR A 28 13.37 -9.20 5.42
C THR A 28 13.48 -10.72 5.51
N GLY A 29 12.47 -11.49 5.08
CA GLY A 29 12.50 -12.95 5.12
C GLY A 29 12.22 -13.58 6.48
N GLN A 30 11.62 -12.85 7.41
CA GLN A 30 11.40 -13.23 8.81
C GLN A 30 9.94 -13.63 9.14
N ALA A 31 9.00 -13.55 8.19
CA ALA A 31 7.57 -13.72 8.52
C ALA A 31 7.13 -15.19 8.74
N ILE A 32 7.52 -16.11 7.86
CA ILE A 32 7.15 -17.54 7.95
C ILE A 32 8.39 -18.42 7.76
N SER A 33 8.83 -18.59 6.51
CA SER A 33 10.15 -19.08 6.13
C SER A 33 10.77 -18.07 5.15
N PRO A 34 12.09 -18.09 4.93
CA PRO A 34 12.71 -17.23 3.92
C PRO A 34 12.07 -17.40 2.53
N GLU A 35 11.77 -18.62 2.12
CA GLU A 35 11.18 -18.95 0.80
C GLU A 35 9.75 -18.42 0.68
N SER A 36 8.87 -18.72 1.65
CA SER A 36 7.49 -18.23 1.62
C SER A 36 7.40 -16.71 1.76
N SER A 37 8.35 -16.09 2.49
CA SER A 37 8.43 -14.63 2.59
C SER A 37 8.84 -14.00 1.25
N GLN A 38 9.76 -14.64 0.52
CA GLN A 38 10.15 -14.21 -0.82
C GLN A 38 8.98 -14.32 -1.81
N GLU A 39 8.22 -15.43 -1.77
CA GLU A 39 7.01 -15.59 -2.57
C GLU A 39 5.98 -14.51 -2.24
N MET A 40 5.75 -14.24 -0.94
CA MET A 40 4.82 -13.19 -0.51
C MET A 40 5.26 -11.81 -1.00
N ARG A 41 6.55 -11.48 -0.91
CA ARG A 41 7.12 -10.23 -1.44
C ARG A 41 6.90 -10.11 -2.94
N TYR A 42 7.11 -11.18 -3.70
CA TYR A 42 6.81 -11.22 -5.14
C TYR A 42 5.33 -10.93 -5.41
N TYR A 43 4.41 -11.61 -4.70
CA TYR A 43 2.97 -11.38 -4.88
C TYR A 43 2.48 -10.02 -4.42
N LEU A 44 3.19 -9.35 -3.50
CA LEU A 44 2.87 -8.00 -3.04
C LEU A 44 3.43 -6.92 -3.95
N ASN A 45 4.48 -7.22 -4.73
CA ASN A 45 5.11 -6.25 -5.61
C ASN A 45 4.14 -5.79 -6.72
N ARG A 46 4.10 -4.48 -6.96
CA ARG A 46 3.26 -3.82 -7.97
C ARG A 46 4.07 -3.04 -9.00
N ILE A 47 5.39 -3.04 -8.89
CA ILE A 47 6.24 -2.16 -9.70
C ILE A 47 6.05 -2.35 -11.21
N ASN A 48 5.94 -3.60 -11.68
CA ASN A 48 5.73 -3.89 -13.11
C ASN A 48 4.41 -3.28 -13.61
N MET A 49 3.33 -3.53 -12.89
CA MET A 49 1.99 -3.00 -13.20
C MET A 49 1.98 -1.46 -13.17
N MET A 50 2.73 -0.82 -12.25
CA MET A 50 2.87 0.63 -12.20
C MET A 50 3.64 1.18 -13.40
N GLN A 51 4.74 0.51 -13.80
CA GLN A 51 5.63 0.94 -14.88
C GLN A 51 5.03 0.72 -16.27
N ASP A 52 4.34 -0.40 -16.49
CA ASP A 52 3.70 -0.72 -17.77
C ASP A 52 2.31 -0.05 -17.94
N GLY A 53 1.76 0.52 -16.86
CA GLY A 53 0.49 1.22 -16.87
C GLY A 53 -0.74 0.32 -16.94
N SER A 54 -0.59 -1.00 -16.84
CA SER A 54 -1.69 -1.98 -16.92
C SER A 54 -2.77 -1.76 -15.86
N TRP A 55 -2.43 -1.12 -14.74
CA TRP A 55 -3.41 -0.72 -13.73
C TRP A 55 -4.51 0.21 -14.26
N LYS A 56 -4.26 0.97 -15.33
CA LYS A 56 -5.26 1.89 -15.93
C LYS A 56 -6.39 1.15 -16.63
N ASN A 57 -6.17 -0.12 -16.99
CA ASN A 57 -7.15 -0.98 -17.65
C ASN A 57 -8.09 -1.67 -16.65
N ILE A 58 -7.86 -1.51 -15.34
CA ILE A 58 -8.69 -2.10 -14.29
C ILE A 58 -9.73 -1.06 -13.87
N ASP A 59 -10.96 -1.22 -14.36
CA ASP A 59 -12.10 -0.42 -13.94
C ASP A 59 -12.62 -0.90 -12.56
N PRO A 60 -12.52 -0.09 -11.50
CA PRO A 60 -12.99 -0.48 -10.17
C PRO A 60 -14.52 -0.57 -10.07
N ASP A 61 -15.27 0.01 -11.01
CA ASP A 61 -16.73 0.13 -10.96
C ASP A 61 -17.45 -0.96 -11.77
N GLN A 62 -16.74 -1.74 -12.59
CA GLN A 62 -17.31 -2.81 -13.42
C GLN A 62 -17.55 -4.13 -12.65
N GLY A 63 -18.30 -4.02 -11.54
CA GLY A 63 -18.87 -5.10 -10.73
C GLY A 63 -18.49 -6.55 -11.09
N GLN A 64 -17.77 -7.19 -10.16
CA GLN A 64 -17.24 -8.57 -10.10
C GLN A 64 -15.70 -8.59 -10.02
N GLY A 65 -15.15 -8.24 -8.86
CA GLY A 65 -13.78 -8.64 -8.50
C GLY A 65 -12.62 -7.81 -9.08
N HIS A 66 -12.88 -6.76 -9.86
CA HIS A 66 -11.83 -5.91 -10.41
C HIS A 66 -11.34 -4.85 -9.40
N PHE A 67 -10.76 -5.32 -8.29
CA PHE A 67 -10.07 -4.44 -7.34
C PHE A 67 -8.82 -3.87 -8.01
N ASN A 68 -8.76 -2.54 -8.16
CA ASN A 68 -7.57 -1.85 -8.64
C ASN A 68 -6.64 -1.52 -7.46
N PRO A 69 -5.49 -2.20 -7.31
CA PRO A 69 -4.58 -1.99 -6.17
C PRO A 69 -3.72 -0.72 -6.29
N ILE A 70 -3.81 0.02 -7.40
CA ILE A 70 -3.04 1.26 -7.64
C ILE A 70 -3.95 2.48 -7.57
N LYS A 71 -5.07 2.48 -8.31
CA LYS A 71 -5.99 3.63 -8.39
C LYS A 71 -6.57 3.97 -7.02
N GLY A 72 -6.33 5.19 -6.59
CA GLY A 72 -6.67 5.76 -5.29
C GLY A 72 -5.92 5.17 -4.11
N PHE A 73 -4.74 4.62 -4.35
CA PHE A 73 -3.83 4.04 -3.37
C PHE A 73 -2.43 4.69 -3.48
N PHE A 74 -1.52 4.35 -2.59
CA PHE A 74 -0.19 4.96 -2.50
C PHE A 74 0.60 4.86 -3.81
N GLY A 75 0.40 3.75 -4.55
CA GLY A 75 1.10 3.47 -5.80
C GLY A 75 0.73 4.43 -6.94
N GLU A 76 -0.47 5.02 -6.93
CA GLU A 76 -0.92 5.92 -8.01
C GLU A 76 -0.05 7.17 -8.10
N TYR A 77 0.40 7.72 -6.96
CA TYR A 77 1.31 8.87 -6.97
C TYR A 77 2.55 8.58 -7.81
N PHE A 78 3.25 7.48 -7.51
CA PHE A 78 4.48 7.11 -8.22
C PHE A 78 4.21 6.70 -9.67
N ALA A 79 3.09 6.01 -9.93
CA ALA A 79 2.70 5.59 -11.27
C ALA A 79 2.40 6.79 -12.19
N ASN A 80 1.91 7.91 -11.63
CA ASN A 80 1.63 9.13 -12.38
C ASN A 80 2.81 10.11 -12.42
N SER A 81 3.70 10.13 -11.41
CA SER A 81 4.82 11.08 -11.37
C SER A 81 6.00 10.63 -12.23
N ASP A 82 6.59 9.49 -11.87
CA ASP A 82 7.70 8.85 -12.58
C ASP A 82 7.95 7.46 -11.95
N PRO A 83 7.37 6.39 -12.51
CA PRO A 83 7.43 5.07 -11.91
C PRO A 83 8.82 4.42 -11.98
N LYS A 84 9.77 5.02 -12.74
CA LYS A 84 11.15 4.51 -12.82
C LYS A 84 11.99 4.91 -11.61
N ASN A 85 11.55 5.91 -10.84
CA ASN A 85 12.25 6.32 -9.63
C ASN A 85 12.04 5.34 -8.47
N ILE A 86 11.01 4.49 -8.53
CA ILE A 86 10.79 3.45 -7.52
C ILE A 86 11.42 2.15 -7.99
N LYS A 87 12.32 1.59 -7.17
CA LYS A 87 12.95 0.29 -7.41
C LYS A 87 12.05 -0.85 -6.94
N GLU A 88 11.30 -0.61 -5.87
CA GLU A 88 10.37 -1.60 -5.35
C GLU A 88 9.17 -0.94 -4.68
N PHE A 89 8.00 -1.50 -4.99
CA PHE A 89 6.74 -1.11 -4.38
C PHE A 89 5.94 -2.38 -4.07
N ALA A 90 6.01 -2.84 -2.82
CA ALA A 90 5.25 -4.00 -2.36
C ALA A 90 4.09 -3.51 -1.50
N SER A 91 2.84 -3.74 -1.93
CA SER A 91 1.67 -3.24 -1.21
C SER A 91 0.50 -4.21 -1.12
N LYS A 92 -0.26 -4.04 -0.03
CA LYS A 92 -1.56 -4.64 0.17
C LYS A 92 -2.58 -3.55 0.46
N ALA A 93 -3.38 -3.26 -0.56
CA ALA A 93 -4.50 -2.34 -0.47
C ALA A 93 -5.80 -3.07 -0.05
N GLY A 94 -6.72 -2.32 0.56
CA GLY A 94 -8.02 -2.77 1.05
C GLY A 94 -9.06 -1.66 0.94
N TRP A 95 -10.25 -1.99 0.44
CA TRP A 95 -11.34 -1.06 0.22
C TRP A 95 -12.68 -1.71 0.51
N THR A 96 -13.54 -0.99 1.22
CA THR A 96 -14.96 -1.30 1.42
C THR A 96 -15.77 0.00 1.27
N SER A 97 -17.10 -0.06 1.43
CA SER A 97 -17.93 1.16 1.42
C SER A 97 -17.53 2.17 2.50
N ASP A 98 -16.98 1.70 3.63
CA ASP A 98 -16.79 2.49 4.85
C ASP A 98 -15.32 2.54 5.30
N SER A 99 -14.41 1.91 4.54
CA SER A 99 -12.99 1.91 4.86
C SER A 99 -12.10 1.88 3.63
N ARG A 100 -10.94 2.52 3.76
CA ARG A 100 -9.82 2.39 2.84
C ARG A 100 -8.55 2.22 3.66
N SER A 101 -7.74 1.25 3.28
CA SER A 101 -6.53 0.89 4.00
C SER A 101 -5.45 0.43 3.04
N GLU A 102 -4.21 0.71 3.39
CA GLU A 102 -3.06 0.18 2.67
C GLU A 102 -1.85 0.10 3.59
N VAL A 103 -1.06 -0.94 3.39
CA VAL A 103 0.33 -1.03 3.85
C VAL A 103 1.22 -1.23 2.63
N ALA A 104 2.29 -0.45 2.54
CA ALA A 104 3.26 -0.55 1.47
C ALA A 104 4.69 -0.45 2.00
N TYR A 105 5.58 -1.28 1.46
CA TYR A 105 7.01 -1.06 1.45
C TYR A 105 7.38 -0.30 0.18
N ILE A 106 8.11 0.80 0.33
CA ILE A 106 8.49 1.72 -0.74
C ILE A 106 10.01 1.90 -0.70
N ASN A 107 10.67 1.69 -1.83
CA ASN A 107 12.12 1.83 -1.95
C ASN A 107 12.49 2.45 -3.32
N ASP A 108 13.15 3.61 -3.30
CA ASP A 108 13.65 4.30 -4.49
C ASP A 108 15.17 4.07 -4.72
N GLY A 109 15.82 3.36 -3.81
CA GLY A 109 17.26 3.11 -3.78
C GLY A 109 18.07 4.07 -2.92
N GLN A 110 17.50 5.18 -2.46
CA GLN A 110 18.09 6.14 -1.52
C GLN A 110 17.38 6.12 -0.17
N VAL A 111 16.05 5.97 -0.20
CA VAL A 111 15.17 5.79 0.95
C VAL A 111 14.38 4.50 0.81
N ALA A 112 14.22 3.82 1.94
CA ALA A 112 13.35 2.67 2.06
C ALA A 112 12.53 2.81 3.34
N TYR A 113 11.21 2.64 3.24
CA TYR A 113 10.31 2.80 4.38
C TYR A 113 9.03 2.00 4.20
N ILE A 114 8.30 1.82 5.30
CA ILE A 114 6.97 1.21 5.32
C ILE A 114 5.96 2.26 5.72
N LEU A 115 4.90 2.40 4.94
CA LEU A 115 3.77 3.29 5.21
C LEU A 115 2.52 2.44 5.40
N ALA A 116 1.85 2.59 6.54
CA ALA A 116 0.60 1.91 6.86
C ALA A 116 -0.45 2.94 7.30
N VAL A 117 -1.56 3.02 6.56
CA VAL A 117 -2.67 3.93 6.87
C VAL A 117 -3.97 3.16 6.79
N PHE A 118 -4.71 3.14 7.90
CA PHE A 118 -6.05 2.57 7.99
C PHE A 118 -7.05 3.69 8.27
N THR A 119 -8.05 3.83 7.41
CA THR A 119 -9.14 4.79 7.59
C THR A 119 -10.47 4.06 7.73
N GLN A 120 -11.33 4.59 8.57
CA GLN A 120 -12.66 4.03 8.83
C GLN A 120 -13.67 5.16 8.87
N ASP A 121 -14.10 5.57 7.68
CA ASP A 121 -15.22 6.47 7.42
C ASP A 121 -15.48 6.48 5.91
N ALA A 122 -16.73 6.65 5.48
CA ALA A 122 -17.08 6.76 4.07
C ALA A 122 -16.39 7.96 3.40
N THR A 123 -16.17 9.06 4.12
CA THR A 123 -15.45 10.24 3.63
C THR A 123 -14.02 9.93 3.20
N TYR A 124 -13.35 8.98 3.85
CA TYR A 124 -12.04 8.49 3.42
C TYR A 124 -12.15 7.37 2.38
N ALA A 125 -13.13 6.48 2.52
CA ALA A 125 -13.34 5.37 1.61
C ALA A 125 -13.62 5.81 0.16
N GLN A 126 -14.38 6.89 0.02
CA GLN A 126 -14.79 7.48 -1.26
C GLN A 126 -13.83 8.57 -1.77
N ASN A 127 -12.83 8.96 -0.96
CA ASN A 127 -11.83 9.93 -1.38
C ASN A 127 -10.66 9.22 -2.07
N TRP A 128 -10.74 9.12 -3.40
CA TRP A 128 -9.71 8.50 -4.22
C TRP A 128 -8.37 9.25 -4.23
N GLN A 129 -8.30 10.48 -3.72
CA GLN A 129 -7.08 11.29 -3.73
C GLN A 129 -6.31 11.23 -2.41
N ILE A 130 -6.93 10.77 -1.31
CA ILE A 130 -6.33 10.88 0.02
C ILE A 130 -5.08 10.00 0.17
N PHE A 131 -5.11 8.75 -0.28
CA PHE A 131 -3.94 7.85 -0.22
C PHE A 131 -2.81 8.30 -1.14
N PRO A 132 -3.04 8.62 -2.43
CA PRO A 132 -2.01 9.21 -3.29
C PRO A 132 -1.37 10.45 -2.67
N LYS A 133 -2.18 11.35 -2.07
CA LYS A 133 -1.66 12.58 -1.45
C LYS A 133 -0.83 12.31 -0.20
N ILE A 134 -1.24 11.35 0.64
CA ILE A 134 -0.44 10.94 1.80
C ILE A 134 0.90 10.36 1.33
N SER A 135 0.88 9.50 0.30
CA SER A 135 2.09 8.89 -0.29
C SER A 135 3.08 9.95 -0.78
N GLU A 136 2.59 10.96 -1.52
CA GLU A 136 3.38 12.11 -1.96
C GLU A 136 4.05 12.83 -0.78
N LEU A 137 3.27 13.23 0.22
CA LEU A 137 3.77 14.01 1.36
C LEU A 137 4.83 13.26 2.16
N VAL A 138 4.59 11.96 2.42
CA VAL A 138 5.53 11.11 3.15
C VAL A 138 6.80 10.90 2.33
N TYR A 139 6.68 10.59 1.04
CA TYR A 139 7.85 10.38 0.18
C TYR A 139 8.73 11.62 0.10
N GLN A 140 8.14 12.80 -0.15
CA GLN A 140 8.87 14.07 -0.16
C GLN A 140 9.59 14.29 1.17
N LYS A 141 8.97 13.96 2.30
CA LYS A 141 9.60 14.09 3.61
C LYS A 141 10.77 13.12 3.79
N MET A 142 10.63 11.88 3.34
CA MET A 142 11.71 10.89 3.39
C MET A 142 12.92 11.34 2.55
N GLN A 143 12.68 11.88 1.35
CA GLN A 143 13.74 12.44 0.51
C GLN A 143 14.44 13.62 1.18
N GLN A 144 13.69 14.54 1.80
CA GLN A 144 14.29 15.65 2.55
C GLN A 144 15.17 15.16 3.71
N ILE A 145 14.73 14.12 4.43
CA ILE A 145 15.52 13.52 5.52
C ILE A 145 16.81 12.91 4.97
N HIS A 146 16.73 12.15 3.87
CA HIS A 146 17.91 11.57 3.21
C HIS A 146 18.91 12.65 2.80
N LEU A 147 18.44 13.70 2.09
CA LEU A 147 19.30 14.79 1.65
C LEU A 147 19.98 15.50 2.83
N LYS A 148 19.27 15.68 3.95
CA LYS A 148 19.83 16.36 5.13
C LYS A 148 20.96 15.58 5.82
N TYR A 149 20.91 14.24 5.79
CA TYR A 149 21.82 13.41 6.60
C TYR A 149 22.78 12.53 5.81
N ASN A 150 22.59 12.37 4.49
CA ASN A 150 23.36 11.44 3.66
C ASN A 150 23.96 12.08 2.40
N THR A 151 23.98 13.42 2.29
CA THR A 151 24.80 14.09 1.28
C THR A 151 26.21 14.39 1.84
N PRO A 152 27.28 14.19 1.03
CA PRO A 152 28.66 14.40 1.45
C PRO A 152 29.00 15.86 1.76
#